data_AF-A0A6P6FMW4-F1
#
_entry.id   AF-A0A6P6FMW4-F1
#
_cell.length_a   1.000
_cell.length_b   1.000
_cell.length_c   1.000
_cell.angle_alpha   90.00
_cell.angle_beta   90.00
_cell.angle_gamma   90.00
#
_symmetry.space_group_name_H-M   'P 1'
#
loop_
_entity.id
_entity.type
_entity.pdbx_description
1 polymer ?
#
loop_
_entity_poly.entity_id
_entity_poly.type
_entity_poly.pdbx_seq_one_letter_code
_entity_poly.pdbx_strand_id
1 'polypeptide(L)'
;MSLSIIITTFKKENVKRPLEGFGVLVPSKEQNNGLKTLGTLFSCMMFPDRAPNDLHLYTTFVGESRNKELANSSTYGSSNAFCFDDELKQTVIYDLWQLLGAEGEPKFVKYFLFPFWLLILETKYIRSDLSRMFEVYECSHFY
;
A
#
# COMPACT_ATOMS: atom_id res chain seq x y z
N MET A 1 11.13 -7.08 0.37
CA MET A 1 9.87 -6.59 -0.22
C MET A 1 9.40 -5.46 0.64
N SER A 2 9.48 -4.24 0.13
CA SER A 2 9.05 -3.06 0.87
C SER A 2 7.57 -2.74 0.64
N LEU A 3 7.01 -1.96 1.56
CA LEU A 3 5.74 -1.30 1.42
C LEU A 3 5.94 0.21 1.56
N SER A 4 5.44 0.97 0.59
CA SER A 4 5.30 2.41 0.67
C SER A 4 3.86 2.78 1.02
N ILE A 5 3.69 3.68 1.97
CA ILE A 5 2.41 4.29 2.33
C ILE A 5 2.46 5.76 1.97
N ILE A 6 1.46 6.20 1.22
CA ILE A 6 1.35 7.57 0.73
C ILE A 6 0.03 8.14 1.23
N ILE A 7 0.13 9.20 2.02
CA ILE A 7 -1.02 9.92 2.55
C ILE A 7 -1.21 11.14 1.68
N THR A 8 -2.38 11.29 1.06
CA THR A 8 -2.73 12.44 0.24
C THR A 8 -4.01 13.10 0.74
N THR A 9 -4.13 14.41 0.53
CA THR A 9 -5.39 15.13 0.76
C THR A 9 -5.86 15.85 -0.48
N PHE A 10 -7.17 15.77 -0.75
CA PHE A 10 -7.83 16.47 -1.83
C PHE A 10 -9.00 17.26 -1.28
N LYS A 11 -9.30 18.41 -1.88
CA LYS A 11 -10.56 19.08 -1.58
C LYS A 11 -11.74 18.23 -2.01
N LYS A 12 -12.83 18.27 -1.23
CA LYS A 12 -14.06 17.54 -1.58
C LYS A 12 -14.60 17.92 -2.96
N GLU A 13 -14.53 19.20 -3.33
CA GLU A 13 -14.96 19.72 -4.64
C GLU A 13 -14.17 19.15 -5.84
N ASN A 14 -12.96 18.65 -5.60
CA ASN A 14 -12.08 18.06 -6.60
C ASN A 14 -12.28 16.55 -6.76
N VAL A 15 -13.10 15.90 -5.93
CA VAL A 15 -13.37 14.46 -6.03
C VAL A 15 -14.74 14.27 -6.66
N LYS A 16 -14.76 13.89 -7.94
CA LYS A 16 -16.01 13.82 -8.73
C LYS A 16 -16.90 12.64 -8.40
N ARG A 17 -16.32 11.53 -7.95
CA ARG A 17 -17.02 10.28 -7.63
C ARG A 17 -16.65 9.86 -6.20
N PRO A 18 -17.13 10.58 -5.17
CA PRO A 18 -16.90 10.15 -3.80
C PRO A 18 -17.58 8.80 -3.58
N LEU A 19 -16.82 7.84 -3.07
CA LEU A 19 -17.32 6.51 -2.72
C LEU A 19 -17.47 6.44 -1.20
N GLU A 20 -18.63 5.99 -0.72
CA GLU A 20 -18.82 5.73 0.70
C GLU A 20 -18.25 4.36 1.07
N GLY A 21 -17.52 4.32 2.18
CA GLY A 21 -17.00 3.08 2.75
C GLY A 21 -15.61 3.23 3.32
N PHE A 22 -14.98 2.09 3.58
CA PHE A 22 -13.67 2.04 4.20
C PHE A 22 -12.53 2.37 3.23
N GLY A 23 -12.70 2.07 1.95
CA GLY A 23 -11.66 2.19 0.95
C GLY A 23 -11.86 1.21 -0.20
N VAL A 24 -10.84 1.09 -1.04
CA VAL A 24 -10.79 0.21 -2.20
C VAL A 24 -9.53 -0.64 -2.14
N LEU A 25 -9.66 -1.92 -2.46
CA LEU A 25 -8.53 -2.80 -2.74
C LEU A 25 -8.42 -2.99 -4.24
N VAL A 26 -7.20 -2.99 -4.75
CA VAL A 26 -6.91 -3.19 -6.17
C VAL A 26 -6.36 -4.62 -6.35
N PRO A 27 -7.14 -5.52 -6.97
CA PRO A 27 -6.66 -6.85 -7.32
C PRO A 27 -5.46 -6.79 -8.26
N SER A 28 -4.53 -7.74 -8.17
CA SER A 28 -3.34 -7.76 -9.03
C SER A 28 -3.65 -7.82 -10.54
N LYS A 29 -4.82 -8.36 -10.92
CA LYS A 29 -5.27 -8.40 -12.32
C LYS A 29 -5.54 -7.01 -12.91
N GLU A 30 -5.82 -6.01 -12.08
CA GLU A 30 -6.13 -4.65 -12.52
C GLU A 30 -4.90 -3.86 -12.99
N GLN A 31 -3.69 -4.42 -12.84
CA GLN A 31 -2.48 -3.86 -13.43
C GLN A 31 -2.59 -3.73 -14.95
N ASN A 32 -3.30 -4.66 -15.60
CA ASN A 32 -3.58 -4.61 -17.03
C ASN A 32 -4.50 -3.44 -17.42
N ASN A 33 -5.26 -2.92 -16.44
CA ASN A 33 -6.14 -1.77 -16.60
C ASN A 33 -5.46 -0.45 -16.16
N GLY A 34 -4.17 -0.51 -15.80
CA GLY A 34 -3.36 0.66 -15.46
C GLY A 34 -3.28 0.99 -13.97
N LEU A 35 -3.98 0.27 -13.10
CA LEU A 35 -3.91 0.49 -11.65
C LEU A 35 -2.67 -0.18 -11.04
N LYS A 36 -1.84 0.60 -10.34
CA LYS A 36 -0.54 0.15 -9.82
C LYS A 36 -0.48 0.06 -8.29
N THR A 37 -1.44 0.67 -7.60
CA THR A 37 -1.55 0.63 -6.14
C THR A 37 -2.08 -0.73 -5.64
N LEU A 38 -1.87 -1.03 -4.36
CA LEU A 38 -2.49 -2.18 -3.70
C LEU A 38 -3.93 -1.88 -3.25
N GLY A 39 -4.20 -0.61 -2.95
CA GLY A 39 -5.46 -0.12 -2.43
C GLY A 39 -5.31 1.19 -1.68
N THR A 40 -6.44 1.80 -1.38
CA THR A 40 -6.55 3.09 -0.69
C THR A 40 -7.61 3.02 0.39
N LEU A 41 -7.29 3.51 1.59
CA LEU A 41 -8.25 3.73 2.66
C LEU A 41 -8.78 5.17 2.64
N PHE A 42 -10.07 5.31 2.90
CA PHE A 42 -10.76 6.60 3.02
C PHE A 42 -10.72 7.06 4.48
N SER A 43 -9.53 7.46 4.92
CA SER A 43 -9.23 7.73 6.34
C SER A 43 -10.17 8.75 7.00
N CYS A 44 -10.62 9.77 6.27
CA CYS A 44 -11.58 10.76 6.79
C CYS A 44 -13.02 10.26 6.89
N MET A 45 -13.40 9.19 6.19
CA MET A 45 -14.75 8.60 6.32
C MET A 45 -14.84 7.69 7.54
N MET A 46 -13.75 7.03 7.90
CA MET A 46 -13.68 6.25 9.14
C MET A 46 -13.51 7.12 10.39
N PHE A 47 -12.69 8.17 10.26
CA PHE A 47 -12.26 9.02 11.36
C PHE A 47 -12.36 10.49 10.89
N PRO A 48 -13.54 11.11 11.01
CA PRO A 48 -13.80 12.45 10.47
C PRO A 48 -12.93 13.53 11.11
N ASP A 49 -12.37 13.29 12.29
CA ASP A 49 -11.46 14.15 13.03
C ASP A 49 -10.02 14.15 12.49
N ARG A 50 -9.67 13.26 11.56
CA ARG A 50 -8.31 13.17 10.98
C ARG A 50 -8.01 14.18 9.88
N ALA A 51 -9.02 14.91 9.39
CA ALA A 51 -8.83 15.94 8.38
C ALA A 51 -9.85 17.07 8.52
N PRO A 52 -9.53 18.29 8.05
CA PRO A 52 -10.51 19.36 7.90
C PRO A 52 -11.76 18.93 7.11
N ASN A 53 -12.91 19.51 7.45
CA ASN A 53 -14.22 19.14 6.89
C ASN A 53 -14.34 19.36 5.38
N ASP A 54 -13.50 20.19 4.77
CA ASP A 54 -13.46 20.50 3.34
C ASP A 54 -12.49 19.60 2.56
N LEU A 55 -11.79 18.69 3.24
CA LEU A 55 -10.81 17.78 2.65
C LEU A 55 -11.22 16.31 2.78
N HIS A 56 -10.78 15.51 1.80
CA HIS A 56 -10.67 14.06 1.90
C HIS A 56 -9.23 13.68 2.20
N LEU A 57 -9.04 12.73 3.12
CA LEU A 57 -7.75 12.14 3.46
C LEU A 57 -7.71 10.70 2.97
N TYR A 58 -6.76 10.41 2.08
CA TYR A 58 -6.54 9.09 1.51
C TYR A 58 -5.21 8.51 1.98
N THR A 59 -5.23 7.24 2.35
CA THR A 59 -4.03 6.48 2.71
C THR A 59 -3.86 5.34 1.72
N THR A 60 -2.94 5.52 0.79
CA THR A 60 -2.71 4.60 -0.33
C THR A 60 -1.49 3.73 -0.08
N PHE A 61 -1.63 2.45 -0.37
CA PHE A 61 -0.59 1.44 -0.19
C PHE A 61 0.01 1.07 -1.54
N VAL A 62 1.34 1.10 -1.62
CA VAL A 62 2.09 0.74 -2.83
C VAL A 62 3.12 -0.30 -2.45
N GLY A 63 3.00 -1.50 -3.03
CA GLY A 63 3.86 -2.63 -2.69
C GLY A 63 4.77 -3.04 -3.83
N GLU A 64 6.00 -3.36 -3.48
CA GLU A 64 7.05 -3.73 -4.43
C GLU A 64 6.88 -5.09 -5.10
N SER A 65 6.23 -6.06 -4.43
CA SER A 65 6.05 -7.41 -5.02
C SER A 65 5.32 -7.37 -6.35
N ARG A 66 4.38 -6.43 -6.48
CA ARG A 66 3.57 -6.28 -7.68
C ARG A 66 4.20 -5.31 -8.68
N ASN A 67 5.18 -4.52 -8.26
CA ASN A 67 5.82 -3.53 -9.12
C ASN A 67 7.32 -3.41 -8.83
N LYS A 68 8.12 -4.21 -9.55
CA LYS A 68 9.59 -4.27 -9.39
C LYS A 68 10.29 -2.97 -9.81
N GLU A 69 9.69 -2.19 -10.69
CA GLU A 69 10.26 -0.91 -11.13
C GLU A 69 10.16 0.13 -10.01
N LEU A 70 9.01 0.21 -9.32
CA LEU A 70 8.84 1.01 -8.10
C LEU A 70 9.66 0.48 -6.90
N ALA A 71 10.06 -0.80 -6.94
CA ALA A 71 10.92 -1.41 -5.92
C ALA A 71 12.40 -1.06 -6.08
N ASN A 72 12.85 -0.85 -7.32
CA ASN A 72 14.23 -0.48 -7.58
C ASN A 72 14.48 1.01 -7.28
N SER A 73 13.44 1.84 -7.30
CA SER A 73 13.54 3.26 -6.98
C SER A 73 13.50 3.57 -5.47
N SER A 74 13.03 2.63 -4.64
CA SER A 74 13.01 2.71 -3.17
C SER A 74 14.31 2.29 -2.48
N THR A 75 15.21 1.61 -3.21
CA THR A 75 16.41 1.04 -2.63
C THR A 75 17.42 2.17 -2.40
N TYR A 76 17.69 2.45 -1.12
CA TYR A 76 18.76 3.33 -0.61
C TYR A 76 20.03 3.16 -1.45
N GLY A 77 20.26 4.05 -2.43
CA GLY A 77 21.44 3.97 -3.30
C GLY A 77 21.26 4.49 -4.73
N SER A 78 20.04 4.69 -5.22
CA SER A 78 19.87 5.38 -6.51
C SER A 78 20.15 6.87 -6.34
N SER A 79 21.12 7.40 -7.08
CA SER A 79 21.68 8.77 -7.05
C SER A 79 20.69 9.91 -7.34
N ASN A 80 19.39 9.64 -7.26
CA ASN A 80 18.30 10.47 -7.74
C ASN A 80 17.19 10.53 -6.67
N ALA A 81 17.54 10.75 -5.39
CA ALA A 81 16.60 10.77 -4.27
C ALA A 81 15.46 11.80 -4.44
N PHE A 82 15.64 12.79 -5.33
CA PHE A 82 14.62 13.79 -5.65
C PHE A 82 13.50 13.26 -6.58
N CYS A 83 13.69 12.14 -7.27
CA CYS A 83 12.74 11.65 -8.29
C CYS A 83 11.79 10.55 -7.79
N PHE A 84 12.12 9.87 -6.68
CA PHE A 84 11.36 8.72 -6.18
C PHE A 84 9.98 9.10 -5.65
N ASP A 85 9.92 10.16 -4.84
CA ASP A 85 8.68 10.65 -4.26
C ASP A 85 7.71 11.11 -5.35
N ASP A 86 8.22 11.70 -6.44
CA ASP A 86 7.41 12.19 -7.56
C ASP A 86 6.79 11.05 -8.37
N GLU A 87 7.53 9.98 -8.70
CA GLU A 87 6.98 8.86 -9.47
C GLU A 87 5.87 8.13 -8.69
N LEU A 88 6.11 7.91 -7.40
CA LEU A 88 5.14 7.31 -6.49
C LEU A 88 3.90 8.19 -6.32
N LYS A 89 4.10 9.50 -6.15
CA LYS A 89 3.02 10.49 -6.09
C LYS A 89 2.18 10.46 -7.35
N GLN A 90 2.80 10.52 -8.52
CA GLN A 90 2.09 10.51 -9.81
C GLN A 90 1.30 9.21 -9.98
N THR A 91 1.87 8.07 -9.57
CA THR A 91 1.17 6.79 -9.57
C THR A 91 -0.08 6.82 -8.69
N VAL A 92 0.02 7.33 -7.46
CA VAL A 92 -1.13 7.43 -6.56
C VAL A 92 -2.17 8.42 -7.07
N ILE A 93 -1.76 9.57 -7.60
CA ILE A 93 -2.67 10.56 -8.17
C ILE A 93 -3.44 9.94 -9.35
N TYR A 94 -2.74 9.22 -10.24
CA TYR A 94 -3.35 8.56 -11.39
C TYR A 94 -4.40 7.53 -10.98
N ASP A 95 -4.06 6.64 -10.03
CA ASP A 95 -5.00 5.63 -9.54
C ASP A 95 -6.22 6.28 -8.83
N LEU A 96 -6.00 7.33 -8.02
CA LEU A 96 -7.10 8.06 -7.37
C LEU A 96 -7.97 8.83 -8.37
N TRP A 97 -7.40 9.35 -9.44
CA TRP A 97 -8.15 9.93 -10.55
C TRP A 97 -9.02 8.88 -11.25
N GLN A 98 -8.44 7.73 -11.59
CA GLN A 98 -9.18 6.62 -12.21
C GLN A 98 -10.31 6.09 -11.33
N LEU A 99 -10.06 5.90 -10.03
CA LEU A 99 -11.01 5.31 -9.09
C LEU A 99 -12.08 6.31 -8.63
N LEU A 100 -11.67 7.51 -8.22
CA LEU A 100 -12.54 8.48 -7.52
C LEU A 100 -12.80 9.75 -8.33
N GLY A 101 -12.14 9.92 -9.48
CA GLY A 101 -12.14 11.20 -10.20
C GLY A 101 -11.56 12.33 -9.36
N ALA A 102 -10.49 12.05 -8.59
CA ALA A 102 -9.74 13.07 -7.87
C ALA A 102 -8.93 13.92 -8.86
N GLU A 103 -9.26 15.19 -9.00
CA GLU A 103 -8.66 16.12 -9.94
C GLU A 103 -7.66 17.09 -9.27
N GLY A 104 -6.62 17.45 -10.01
CA GLY A 104 -5.60 18.40 -9.58
C GLY A 104 -4.56 17.81 -8.62
N GLU A 105 -3.76 18.69 -8.03
CA GLU A 105 -2.68 18.31 -7.11
C GLU A 105 -3.20 18.16 -5.68
N PRO A 106 -2.72 17.15 -4.92
CA PRO A 106 -3.04 17.01 -3.51
C PRO A 106 -2.51 18.19 -2.71
N LYS A 107 -3.28 18.65 -1.72
CA LYS A 107 -2.92 19.78 -0.84
C LYS A 107 -1.82 19.42 0.15
N PHE A 108 -1.76 18.15 0.52
CA PHE A 108 -0.78 17.60 1.42
C PHE A 108 -0.41 16.21 0.95
N VAL A 109 0.88 15.90 0.99
CA VAL A 109 1.42 14.57 0.69
C VAL A 109 2.42 14.19 1.77
N LYS A 110 2.34 12.96 2.27
CA LYS A 110 3.32 12.39 3.19
C LYS A 110 3.63 10.95 2.82
N TYR A 111 4.91 10.60 2.85
CA TYR A 111 5.42 9.28 2.48
C TYR A 111 5.96 8.56 3.70
N PHE A 112 5.74 7.24 3.76
CA PHE A 112 6.38 6.34 4.70
C PHE A 112 6.85 5.10 3.96
N LEU A 113 8.13 4.77 4.07
CA LEU A 113 8.72 3.57 3.49
C LEU A 113 8.98 2.54 4.59
N PHE A 114 8.53 1.32 4.38
CA PHE A 114 8.75 0.20 5.27
C PHE A 114 9.51 -0.92 4.54
N PRO A 115 10.86 -0.98 4.65
CA PRO A 115 11.69 -1.89 3.88
C PRO A 115 11.55 -3.37 4.27
N PHE A 116 11.14 -3.65 5.51
CA PHE A 116 10.99 -5.00 6.08
C PHE A 116 9.61 -5.18 6.73
N TRP A 117 8.53 -4.89 5.99
CA TRP A 117 7.21 -4.75 6.59
C TRP A 117 6.39 -6.05 6.72
N LEU A 118 6.70 -7.07 5.92
CA LEU A 118 5.99 -8.36 6.00
C LEU A 118 6.98 -9.50 6.21
N LEU A 119 6.82 -10.21 7.33
CA LEU A 119 7.36 -11.56 7.46
C LEU A 119 6.48 -12.47 6.58
N ILE A 120 6.89 -12.66 5.33
CA ILE A 120 6.18 -13.59 4.43
C ILE A 120 6.48 -15.00 4.93
N LEU A 121 5.49 -15.64 5.55
CA LEU A 121 5.52 -17.08 5.79
C LEU A 121 5.27 -17.78 4.45
N GLU A 122 6.33 -17.97 3.65
CA GLU A 122 6.25 -18.81 2.46
C GLU A 122 6.00 -20.28 2.88
N THR A 123 5.18 -21.00 2.12
CA THR A 123 4.89 -22.42 2.34
C THR A 123 6.13 -23.32 2.28
N LYS A 124 7.28 -22.81 1.81
CA LYS A 124 8.57 -23.50 1.92
C LYS A 124 9.00 -23.73 3.37
N TYR A 125 8.57 -22.88 4.30
CA TYR A 125 8.87 -23.03 5.73
C TYR A 125 8.12 -24.21 6.37
N ILE A 126 6.95 -24.56 5.83
CA ILE A 126 6.12 -25.66 6.34
C ILE A 126 6.65 -27.03 5.89
N ARG A 127 7.34 -27.11 4.74
CA ARG A 127 7.79 -28.42 4.20
C ARG A 127 9.12 -28.91 4.79
N SER A 128 9.96 -28.04 5.32
CA SER A 128 11.23 -28.41 5.96
C SER A 128 11.13 -28.68 7.46
N ASP A 129 10.03 -28.29 8.11
CA ASP A 129 9.89 -28.35 9.58
C ASP A 129 8.82 -29.37 10.05
N LEU A 130 8.18 -30.09 9.13
CA LEU A 130 7.30 -31.21 9.49
C LEU A 130 8.08 -32.38 10.11
N SER A 131 9.36 -32.56 9.77
CA SER A 131 10.19 -33.60 10.38
C SER A 131 10.55 -33.28 11.85
N ARG A 132 10.68 -32.00 12.20
CA ARG A 132 10.97 -31.56 13.57
C ARG A 132 9.73 -31.48 14.45
N MET A 133 8.56 -31.25 13.84
CA MET A 133 7.31 -31.24 14.59
C MET A 133 6.90 -32.63 15.06
N PHE A 134 7.31 -33.73 14.40
CA PHE A 134 7.07 -35.09 14.93
C PHE A 134 7.99 -35.48 16.10
N GLU A 135 9.21 -34.95 16.17
CA GLU A 135 10.17 -35.25 17.25
C GLU A 135 9.75 -34.66 18.60
N VAL A 136 8.97 -33.56 18.61
CA VAL A 136 8.50 -32.92 19.84
C VAL A 136 7.25 -33.62 20.42
N TYR A 137 6.45 -34.30 19.58
CA TYR A 137 5.24 -35.00 20.04
C TYR A 137 5.49 -36.43 20.54
N GLU A 138 6.62 -37.08 20.23
CA GLU A 138 6.96 -38.38 20.84
C GLU A 138 7.61 -38.27 22.24
N CYS A 139 8.05 -37.09 22.65
CA CYS A 139 8.74 -36.91 23.95
C CYS A 139 7.81 -36.61 25.14
N SER A 140 6.48 -36.70 24.97
CA SER A 140 5.51 -36.38 26.04
C SER A 140 4.54 -37.52 26.39
N HIS A 141 4.84 -38.76 25.98
CA HIS A 141 4.12 -39.96 26.44
C HIS A 141 5.09 -41.03 26.96
N PHE A 142 5.67 -40.76 28.14
CA PHE A 142 6.02 -41.80 29.10
C PHE A 142 5.64 -41.30 30.50
N TYR A 143 5.05 -42.22 31.27
CA TYR A 143 4.49 -42.09 32.62
C TYR A 143 5.36 -41.30 33.61
#